data_AF-A0A116QDI9-F1
#
_entry.id   AF-A0A116QDI9-F1
#
_cell.length_a   1.000
_cell.length_b   1.000
_cell.length_c   1.000
_cell.angle_alpha   90.00
_cell.angle_beta   90.00
_cell.angle_gamma   90.00
#
_symmetry.space_group_name_H-M   'P 1'
#
loop_
_entity.id
_entity.type
_entity.pdbx_description
1 polymer ?
#
loop_
_entity_poly.entity_id
_entity_poly.type
_entity_poly.pdbx_seq_one_letter_code
_entity_poly.pdbx_strand_id
1 'polypeptide(L)'
;MKQLESSKVATAIEVLQILTSVLRQELTEEVVTLNPATGEYVTVHKKPSIAEVIKAAGELLKRYPIQEQLEKIKQENELLRLKIETIKGVQSDTHLMEKLLEVIDGQD
;
A
#
# COMPACT_ATOMS: atom_id res chain seq x y z
N MET A 1 -13.55 12.10 -28.18
CA MET A 1 -13.25 10.70 -27.80
C MET A 1 -12.19 10.57 -26.69
N LYS A 2 -11.02 11.23 -26.76
CA LYS A 2 -9.96 11.09 -25.71
C LYS A 2 -10.38 11.46 -24.27
N GLN A 3 -11.27 12.42 -24.06
CA GLN A 3 -11.73 12.79 -22.71
C GLN A 3 -12.66 11.75 -22.07
N LEU A 4 -13.52 11.09 -22.87
CA LEU A 4 -14.42 10.03 -22.39
C LEU A 4 -13.68 8.72 -22.06
N GLU A 5 -12.54 8.48 -22.72
CA GLU A 5 -11.66 7.34 -22.44
C GLU A 5 -10.93 7.52 -21.11
N SER A 6 -10.53 8.76 -20.77
CA SER A 6 -9.87 9.10 -19.51
C SER A 6 -10.79 8.96 -18.29
N SER A 7 -12.09 9.21 -18.44
CA SER A 7 -13.06 9.06 -17.34
C SER A 7 -13.45 7.62 -17.03
N LYS A 8 -13.04 6.65 -17.87
CA LYS A 8 -13.30 5.21 -17.62
C LYS A 8 -12.29 4.58 -16.66
N VAL A 9 -11.11 5.18 -16.52
CA VAL A 9 -10.04 4.67 -15.66
C VAL A 9 -10.27 5.19 -14.25
N ALA A 10 -10.43 4.28 -13.29
CA ALA A 10 -10.57 4.65 -11.89
C ALA A 10 -9.32 5.37 -11.38
N THR A 11 -9.54 6.46 -10.68
CA THR A 11 -8.52 7.16 -9.90
C THR A 11 -8.07 6.32 -8.71
N ALA A 12 -6.91 6.64 -8.14
CA ALA A 12 -6.44 5.98 -6.93
C ALA A 12 -7.46 6.08 -5.77
N ILE A 13 -8.15 7.22 -5.63
CA ILE A 13 -9.17 7.42 -4.58
C ILE A 13 -10.36 6.49 -4.80
N GLU A 14 -10.86 6.35 -6.03
CA GLU A 14 -11.97 5.46 -6.34
C GLU A 14 -11.62 3.99 -6.07
N VAL A 15 -10.41 3.56 -6.43
CA VAL A 15 -9.93 2.20 -6.12
C VAL A 15 -9.91 1.95 -4.61
N LEU A 16 -9.43 2.93 -3.84
CA LEU A 16 -9.37 2.83 -2.38
C LEU A 16 -10.75 2.80 -1.73
N GLN A 17 -11.70 3.57 -2.26
CA GLN A 17 -13.09 3.54 -1.81
C GLN A 17 -13.69 2.15 -2.01
N ILE A 18 -13.50 1.54 -3.19
CA ILE A 18 -13.97 0.18 -3.46
C ILE A 18 -13.33 -0.85 -2.54
N LEU A 19 -12.00 -0.83 -2.36
CA LEU A 19 -11.32 -1.74 -1.42
C LEU A 19 -11.83 -1.57 0.02
N THR A 20 -12.11 -0.33 0.43
CA THR A 20 -12.69 -0.03 1.75
C THR A 20 -14.11 -0.58 1.89
N SER A 21 -14.95 -0.44 0.87
CA SER A 21 -16.30 -0.99 0.89
C SER A 21 -16.32 -2.52 0.86
N VAL A 22 -15.38 -3.17 0.18
CA VAL A 22 -15.16 -4.62 0.29
C VAL A 22 -14.76 -5.01 1.72
N LEU A 23 -13.78 -4.30 2.29
CA LEU A 23 -13.31 -4.54 3.66
C LEU A 23 -14.45 -4.42 4.69
N ARG A 24 -15.36 -3.46 4.51
CA ARG A 24 -16.52 -3.23 5.38
C ARG A 24 -17.74 -4.10 5.05
N GLN A 25 -17.65 -4.93 4.02
CA GLN A 25 -18.77 -5.74 3.50
C GLN A 25 -20.04 -4.90 3.22
N GLU A 26 -19.83 -3.72 2.64
CA GLU A 26 -20.88 -2.79 2.19
C GLU A 26 -21.40 -3.16 0.79
N LEU A 27 -20.59 -3.88 0.00
CA LEU A 27 -20.94 -4.36 -1.33
C LEU A 27 -21.60 -5.74 -1.28
N THR A 28 -22.32 -6.09 -2.34
CA THR A 28 -22.87 -7.42 -2.57
C THR A 28 -22.65 -7.84 -4.02
N GLU A 29 -22.45 -9.13 -4.24
CA GLU A 29 -22.37 -9.78 -5.55
C GLU A 29 -23.62 -10.62 -5.82
N GLU A 30 -24.10 -10.63 -7.06
CA GLU A 30 -25.13 -11.57 -7.49
C GLU A 30 -24.47 -12.90 -7.87
N VAL A 31 -24.93 -14.00 -7.27
CA VAL A 31 -24.43 -15.34 -7.52
C VAL A 31 -25.59 -16.28 -7.79
N VAL A 32 -25.47 -17.12 -8.81
CA VAL A 32 -26.42 -18.19 -9.09
C VAL A 32 -26.04 -19.41 -8.25
N THR A 33 -26.96 -19.90 -7.43
CA THR A 33 -26.76 -21.04 -6.54
C THR A 33 -27.91 -22.04 -6.65
N LEU A 34 -27.64 -23.32 -6.37
CA LEU A 34 -28.68 -24.35 -6.34
C LEU A 34 -29.45 -24.24 -5.02
N ASN A 35 -30.77 -24.05 -5.09
CA ASN A 35 -31.62 -24.13 -3.91
C ASN A 35 -31.79 -25.60 -3.50
N PRO A 36 -31.30 -26.01 -2.31
CA PRO A 36 -31.35 -27.42 -1.90
C PRO A 36 -32.76 -27.92 -1.60
N ALA A 37 -33.72 -27.02 -1.36
CA ALA A 37 -35.10 -27.39 -1.09
C ALA A 37 -35.93 -27.60 -2.37
N THR A 38 -35.67 -26.84 -3.43
CA THR A 38 -36.43 -26.91 -4.69
C THR A 38 -35.69 -27.61 -5.82
N GLY A 39 -34.35 -27.73 -5.74
CA GLY A 39 -33.51 -28.25 -6.81
C GLY A 39 -33.33 -27.30 -8.00
N GLU A 40 -33.81 -26.06 -7.89
CA GLU A 40 -33.72 -25.04 -8.95
C GLU A 40 -32.55 -24.08 -8.70
N TYR A 41 -32.00 -23.53 -9.77
CA TYR A 41 -31.02 -22.46 -9.69
C TYR A 41 -31.68 -21.12 -9.37
N VAL A 42 -31.18 -20.44 -8.36
CA VAL A 42 -31.68 -19.14 -7.89
C VAL A 42 -30.55 -18.12 -7.82
N THR A 43 -30.85 -16.86 -8.12
CA THR A 43 -29.91 -15.74 -7.93
C THR A 43 -30.01 -15.24 -6.49
N VAL A 44 -28.88 -15.16 -5.80
CA VAL A 44 -28.77 -14.64 -4.43
C VAL A 44 -27.75 -13.51 -4.39
N HIS A 45 -27.97 -12.56 -3.49
CA HIS A 45 -27.01 -11.50 -3.21
C HIS A 45 -26.13 -11.93 -2.05
N LYS A 46 -24.82 -12.09 -2.31
CA LYS A 46 -23.84 -12.52 -1.32
C LYS A 46 -22.93 -11.35 -0.96
N LYS A 47 -22.56 -11.24 0.31
CA LYS A 47 -21.48 -10.35 0.75
C LYS A 47 -20.12 -10.89 0.29
N PRO A 48 -19.08 -10.04 0.19
CA PRO A 48 -17.72 -10.50 0.00
C PRO A 48 -17.37 -11.61 0.99
N SER A 49 -16.71 -12.65 0.49
CA SER A 49 -16.16 -13.71 1.31
C SER A 49 -15.04 -13.20 2.22
N ILE A 50 -14.75 -13.93 3.30
CA ILE A 50 -13.64 -13.60 4.20
C ILE A 50 -12.30 -13.52 3.45
N ALA A 51 -12.08 -14.37 2.44
CA ALA A 51 -10.87 -14.34 1.62
C ALA A 51 -10.74 -13.02 0.83
N GLU A 52 -11.85 -12.51 0.28
CA GLU A 52 -11.87 -11.24 -0.45
C GLU A 52 -11.68 -10.05 0.49
N VAL A 53 -12.28 -10.09 1.69
CA VAL A 53 -12.05 -9.10 2.75
C VAL A 53 -10.58 -9.06 3.16
N ILE A 54 -9.94 -10.21 3.39
CA ILE A 54 -8.51 -10.31 3.73
C ILE A 54 -7.64 -9.76 2.59
N LYS A 55 -7.98 -10.08 1.33
CA LYS A 55 -7.27 -9.55 0.17
C LYS A 55 -7.35 -8.02 0.10
N ALA A 56 -8.54 -7.45 0.29
CA ALA A 56 -8.72 -6.00 0.31
C ALA A 56 -7.95 -5.34 1.47
N ALA A 57 -7.95 -5.94 2.65
CA ALA A 57 -7.14 -5.49 3.79
C ALA A 57 -5.64 -5.49 3.46
N GLY A 58 -5.15 -6.56 2.84
CA GLY A 58 -3.75 -6.68 2.42
C GLY A 58 -3.33 -5.60 1.43
N GLU A 59 -4.15 -5.32 0.41
CA GLU A 59 -3.88 -4.24 -0.55
C GLU A 59 -3.88 -2.84 0.11
N LEU A 60 -4.78 -2.61 1.06
CA LEU A 60 -4.79 -1.35 1.84
C LEU A 60 -3.56 -1.22 2.75
N LEU A 61 -3.12 -2.33 3.36
CA LEU A 61 -1.96 -2.35 4.26
C LEU A 61 -0.64 -2.02 3.55
N LYS A 62 -0.49 -2.38 2.27
CA LYS A 62 0.72 -2.04 1.48
C LYS A 62 1.01 -0.55 1.40
N ARG A 63 0.02 0.31 1.69
CA ARG A 63 0.20 1.77 1.74
C ARG A 63 0.88 2.25 3.03
N TYR A 64 0.87 1.45 4.07
CA TYR A 64 1.54 1.77 5.32
C TYR A 64 2.94 1.17 5.27
N PRO A 65 4.00 1.99 5.29
CA PRO A 65 5.36 1.46 5.39
C PRO A 65 5.47 0.65 6.68
N ILE A 66 5.99 -0.56 6.56
CA ILE A 66 6.34 -1.38 7.73
C ILE A 66 7.47 -0.64 8.46
N GLN A 67 7.57 -0.77 9.79
CA GLN A 67 8.55 -0.04 10.62
C GLN A 67 9.97 -0.09 10.04
N GLU A 68 10.40 -1.26 9.55
CA GLU A 68 11.69 -1.45 8.88
C GLU A 68 11.87 -0.57 7.63
N GLN A 69 10.85 -0.49 6.77
CA GLN A 69 10.87 0.37 5.59
C GLN A 69 10.91 1.85 5.99
N LEU A 70 10.22 2.21 7.07
CA LEU A 70 10.24 3.57 7.59
C LEU A 70 11.62 3.94 8.15
N GLU A 71 12.27 3.04 8.89
CA GLU A 71 13.63 3.24 9.39
C GLU A 71 14.64 3.35 8.24
N LYS A 72 14.53 2.51 7.21
CA LYS A 72 15.36 2.62 6.01
C LYS A 72 15.17 3.97 5.31
N ILE A 73 13.93 4.43 5.13
CA ILE A 73 13.63 5.75 4.55
C ILE A 73 14.25 6.86 5.42
N LYS A 74 14.17 6.76 6.76
CA LYS A 74 14.79 7.75 7.65
C LYS A 74 16.32 7.77 7.50
N GLN A 75 16.96 6.61 7.47
CA GLN A 75 18.41 6.47 7.28
C GLN A 75 18.85 7.05 5.94
N GLU A 76 18.13 6.75 4.85
CA GLU A 76 18.41 7.31 3.52
C GLU A 76 18.26 8.84 3.49
N ASN A 77 17.21 9.37 4.14
CA ASN A 77 17.03 10.82 4.25
C ASN A 77 18.14 11.49 5.06
N GLU A 78 18.61 10.86 6.13
CA GLU A 78 19.71 11.38 6.93
C GLU A 78 21.02 11.39 6.13
N LEU A 79 21.33 10.29 5.44
CA LEU A 79 22.48 10.22 4.53
C LEU A 79 22.43 11.31 3.45
N LEU A 80 21.26 11.56 2.86
CA LEU A 80 21.07 12.63 1.88
C LEU A 80 21.30 14.02 2.48
N ARG A 81 20.84 14.27 3.71
CA ARG A 81 21.11 15.53 4.42
C ARG A 81 22.60 15.74 4.65
N LEU A 82 23.31 14.73 5.17
CA LEU A 82 24.75 14.80 5.40
C LEU A 82 25.53 15.05 4.11
N LYS A 83 25.13 14.39 3.00
CA LYS A 83 25.70 14.66 1.67
C LYS A 83 25.48 16.11 1.23
N ILE A 84 24.28 16.66 1.43
CA ILE A 84 23.96 18.05 1.10
C ILE A 84 24.82 19.02 1.94
N GLU A 85 25.00 18.76 3.23
CA GLU A 85 25.83 19.59 4.12
C GLU A 85 27.31 19.57 3.72
N THR A 86 27.82 18.39 3.38
CA THR A 86 29.19 18.20 2.87
C THR A 86 29.40 18.97 1.56
N ILE A 87 28.45 18.91 0.62
CA ILE A 87 28.50 19.63 -0.66
C ILE A 87 28.37 21.14 -0.47
N LYS A 88 27.62 21.60 0.53
CA LYS A 88 27.46 23.02 0.86
C LYS A 88 28.70 23.66 1.51
N GLY A 89 29.79 22.92 1.67
CA GLY A 89 31.06 23.45 2.15
C GLY A 89 31.11 23.72 3.65
N VAL A 90 30.22 23.08 4.43
CA VAL A 90 30.48 22.89 5.86
C VAL A 90 31.68 21.94 5.93
N GLN A 91 32.73 22.38 6.61
CA GLN A 91 34.04 21.73 6.65
C GLN A 91 33.91 20.22 6.90
N SER A 92 34.85 19.46 6.34
CA SER A 92 35.04 18.03 6.58
C SER A 92 35.22 17.76 8.07
N ASP A 93 34.11 17.63 8.79
CA ASP A 93 34.10 17.15 10.16
C ASP A 93 34.39 15.66 10.07
N THR A 94 35.62 15.28 10.43
CA THR A 94 36.09 13.89 10.52
C THR A 94 35.10 13.02 11.30
N HIS A 95 34.39 13.63 12.25
CA HIS A 95 33.35 13.02 13.07
C HIS A 95 32.07 12.63 12.28
N LEU A 96 31.71 13.37 11.24
CA LEU A 96 30.59 13.02 10.35
C LEU A 96 30.93 11.78 9.51
N MET A 97 32.19 11.68 9.06
CA MET A 97 32.67 10.56 8.26
C MET A 97 32.78 9.28 9.09
N GLU A 98 33.15 9.41 10.36
CA GLU A 98 33.22 8.32 11.34
C GLU A 98 31.82 7.74 11.64
N LYS A 99 30.81 8.59 11.83
CA LYS A 99 29.40 8.15 11.95
C LYS A 99 28.86 7.49 10.69
N LEU A 100 29.29 7.93 9.51
CA LEU A 100 28.89 7.31 8.24
C LEU A 100 29.45 5.89 8.10
N LEU A 101 30.68 5.66 8.57
CA LEU A 101 31.30 4.32 8.60
C LEU A 101 30.59 3.39 9.58
N GLU A 102 30.24 3.85 10.78
CA GLU A 102 29.50 3.04 11.76
C GLU A 102 28.12 2.57 11.25
N VAL A 103 27.40 3.42 10.50
CA VAL A 103 26.10 3.05 9.91
C VAL A 103 26.25 2.05 8.77
N ILE A 104 27.37 2.08 8.04
CA ILE A 104 27.67 1.14 6.95
C ILE A 104 28.15 -0.21 7.50
N ASP A 105 28.99 -0.22 8.53
CA ASP A 105 29.56 -1.43 9.13
C ASP A 105 28.58 -2.14 10.10
N GLY A 106 27.53 -1.46 10.57
CA GLY A 106 26.49 -2.04 11.43
C GLY A 106 25.37 -2.79 10.69
N GLN A 107 25.53 -3.08 9.39
CA GLN A 107 24.52 -3.75 8.54
C GLN A 107 24.80 -5.24 8.26
N ASP A 108 25.78 -5.86 8.93
CA ASP A 108 26.03 -7.32 8.88
C ASP A 108 25.23 -8.11 9.94
#